data_AF-A0A1F3CIZ6-F1
#
_entry.id   AF-A0A1F3CIZ6-F1
#
_cell.length_a   1.000
_cell.length_b   1.000
_cell.length_c   1.000
_cell.angle_alpha   90.00
_cell.angle_beta   90.00
_cell.angle_gamma   90.00
#
_symmetry.space_group_name_H-M   'P 1'
#
loop_
_entity.id
_entity.type
_entity.pdbx_description
1 polymer ?
#
loop_
_entity_poly.entity_id
_entity_poly.type
_entity_poly.pdbx_seq_one_letter_code
_entity_poly.pdbx_strand_id
1 'polypeptide(L)'
;MWGTPRLSDPESLGEEVRTDRYTFRVIHAPGHSIDQVVLYEERMEWLISADLYLGERVKYLRRDERLGESLASLRRVAALPIRRLFCSLGAVIDDGQRALAAKLAYWEDVCARVQERAAAGRSPEQIRREVLGAEGFMRWVSGGDFAKQYLVDEALRLAAAPRGDARGAV
;
A
#
# COMPACT_ATOMS: atom_id res chain seq x y z
N MET A 1 -3.23 20.39 14.10
CA MET A 1 -4.08 20.66 12.91
C MET A 1 -5.42 19.90 12.96
N TRP A 2 -5.58 18.86 13.79
CA TRP A 2 -6.78 18.00 13.77
C TRP A 2 -7.56 17.93 15.10
N GLY A 3 -7.18 18.75 16.09
CA GLY A 3 -7.71 18.66 17.46
C GLY A 3 -7.28 17.38 18.17
N THR A 4 -7.78 17.18 19.39
CA THR A 4 -7.67 15.90 20.10
C THR A 4 -8.95 15.12 19.85
N PRO A 5 -8.91 13.93 19.23
CA PRO A 5 -10.10 13.12 19.06
C PRO A 5 -10.71 12.80 20.44
N ARG A 6 -12.03 12.65 20.50
CA ARG A 6 -12.67 12.16 21.72
C ARG A 6 -12.18 10.74 21.99
N LEU A 7 -11.99 10.42 23.27
CA LEU A 7 -11.78 9.05 23.69
C LEU A 7 -12.95 8.20 23.18
N SER A 8 -12.62 7.04 22.63
CA SER A 8 -13.57 6.03 22.21
C SER A 8 -13.16 4.72 22.86
N ASP A 9 -14.14 3.84 23.08
CA ASP A 9 -13.91 2.47 23.54
C ASP A 9 -13.98 1.57 22.29
N PRO A 10 -12.83 1.16 21.71
CA PRO A 10 -12.82 0.44 20.45
C PRO A 10 -13.20 -1.03 20.65
N GLU A 11 -14.04 -1.54 19.75
CA GLU A 11 -14.33 -2.97 19.64
C GLU A 11 -13.57 -3.59 18.46
N SER A 12 -13.28 -4.89 18.55
CA SER A 12 -12.70 -5.62 17.42
C SER A 12 -13.69 -5.67 16.26
N LEU A 13 -13.22 -5.38 15.05
CA LEU A 13 -14.06 -5.30 13.85
C LEU A 13 -14.63 -6.66 13.41
N GLY A 14 -14.03 -7.77 13.86
CA GLY A 14 -14.39 -9.12 13.44
C GLY A 14 -14.02 -9.45 11.99
N GLU A 15 -14.55 -10.55 11.47
CA GLU A 15 -14.31 -11.00 10.09
C GLU A 15 -15.24 -10.33 9.06
N GLU A 16 -16.36 -9.77 9.52
CA GLU A 16 -17.40 -9.19 8.66
C GLU A 16 -18.06 -7.98 9.32
N VAL A 17 -18.36 -6.97 8.50
CA VAL A 17 -19.20 -5.83 8.88
C VAL A 17 -20.52 -5.92 8.14
N ARG A 18 -21.62 -6.02 8.88
CA ARG A 18 -22.97 -6.10 8.32
C ARG A 18 -23.72 -4.79 8.48
N THR A 19 -24.45 -4.44 7.44
CA THR A 19 -25.45 -3.38 7.43
C THR A 19 -26.79 -3.98 6.99
N ASP A 20 -27.87 -3.22 7.02
CA ASP A 20 -29.18 -3.67 6.54
C ASP A 20 -29.18 -4.15 5.08
N ARG A 21 -28.21 -3.70 4.27
CA ARG A 21 -28.20 -3.92 2.81
C ARG A 21 -26.95 -4.59 2.26
N TYR A 22 -25.87 -4.61 3.02
CA TYR A 22 -24.55 -5.03 2.56
C TYR A 22 -23.83 -5.82 3.65
N THR A 23 -23.08 -6.83 3.22
CA THR A 23 -22.14 -7.57 4.06
C THR A 23 -20.75 -7.36 3.49
N PHE A 24 -19.86 -6.80 4.30
CA PHE A 24 -18.48 -6.58 3.94
C PHE A 24 -17.60 -7.60 4.63
N ARG A 25 -16.80 -8.33 3.86
CA ARG A 25 -15.69 -9.12 4.41
C ARG A 25 -14.56 -8.17 4.81
N VAL A 26 -14.09 -8.33 6.04
CA VAL A 26 -12.91 -7.62 6.56
C VAL A 26 -11.67 -8.39 6.15
N ILE A 27 -10.76 -7.73 5.43
CA ILE A 27 -9.51 -8.34 4.96
C ILE A 27 -8.36 -7.54 5.55
N HIS A 28 -7.60 -8.16 6.45
CA HIS A 28 -6.35 -7.57 6.97
C HIS A 28 -5.40 -7.29 5.81
N ALA A 29 -4.91 -6.06 5.68
CA ALA A 29 -4.12 -5.59 4.55
C ALA A 29 -2.96 -4.70 5.04
N PRO A 30 -2.00 -5.25 5.80
CA PRO A 30 -0.94 -4.47 6.43
C PRO A 30 0.01 -3.86 5.39
N GLY A 31 0.76 -2.86 5.83
CA GLY A 31 1.85 -2.23 5.08
C GLY A 31 1.86 -0.70 5.19
N HIS A 32 0.70 -0.06 5.06
CA HIS A 32 0.55 1.37 5.41
C HIS A 32 0.49 1.59 6.93
N SER A 33 -0.22 0.67 7.60
CA SER A 33 -0.24 0.48 9.05
C SER A 33 -0.29 -1.02 9.34
N ILE A 34 0.09 -1.42 10.55
CA ILE A 34 0.09 -2.82 10.99
C ILE A 34 -1.32 -3.40 11.11
N ASP A 35 -2.30 -2.55 11.40
CA ASP A 35 -3.70 -2.88 11.67
C ASP A 35 -4.64 -2.49 10.52
N GLN A 36 -4.08 -2.07 9.38
CA GLN A 36 -4.89 -1.71 8.22
C GLN A 36 -5.73 -2.90 7.75
N VAL A 37 -7.01 -2.64 7.50
CA VAL A 37 -7.95 -3.56 6.86
C VAL A 37 -8.57 -2.91 5.63
N VAL A 38 -9.03 -3.73 4.68
CA VAL A 38 -9.93 -3.32 3.61
C VAL A 38 -11.27 -4.02 3.75
N LEU A 39 -12.33 -3.39 3.27
CA LEU A 39 -13.68 -3.96 3.29
C LEU A 39 -14.10 -4.32 1.87
N TYR A 40 -14.53 -5.57 1.68
CA TYR A 40 -14.92 -6.10 0.39
C TYR A 40 -16.38 -6.53 0.39
N GLU A 41 -17.19 -5.97 -0.51
CA GLU A 41 -18.59 -6.37 -0.75
C GLU A 41 -18.65 -7.19 -2.04
N GLU A 42 -18.95 -8.48 -1.90
CA GLU A 42 -18.81 -9.46 -2.98
C GLU A 42 -19.89 -9.32 -4.07
N ARG A 43 -21.13 -8.99 -3.70
CA ARG A 43 -22.26 -8.93 -4.64
C ARG A 43 -22.17 -7.75 -5.60
N MET A 44 -21.64 -6.63 -5.13
CA MET A 44 -21.48 -5.39 -5.87
C MET A 44 -20.07 -5.23 -6.45
N GLU A 45 -19.15 -6.11 -6.04
CA GLU A 45 -17.72 -6.11 -6.34
C GLU A 45 -17.08 -4.77 -5.92
N TRP A 46 -17.38 -4.34 -4.70
CA TRP A 46 -16.89 -3.09 -4.13
C TRP A 46 -15.73 -3.33 -3.19
N LEU A 47 -14.69 -2.50 -3.31
CA LEU A 47 -13.59 -2.45 -2.36
C LEU A 47 -13.51 -1.07 -1.72
N ILE A 48 -13.69 -1.02 -0.39
CA ILE A 48 -13.27 0.14 0.41
C ILE A 48 -11.81 -0.13 0.80
N SER A 49 -10.88 0.52 0.12
CA SER A 49 -9.46 0.16 0.13
C SER A 49 -8.65 0.77 1.26
N ALA A 50 -9.24 1.63 2.08
CA ALA A 50 -8.48 2.50 3.00
C ALA A 50 -7.29 3.14 2.26
N ASP A 51 -6.09 3.12 2.85
CA ASP A 51 -4.85 3.65 2.26
C ASP A 51 -4.10 2.64 1.38
N LEU A 52 -4.62 1.41 1.19
CA LEU A 52 -4.04 0.43 0.27
C LEU A 52 -3.95 0.99 -1.15
N TYR A 53 -4.92 1.81 -1.57
CA TYR A 53 -4.92 2.52 -2.84
C TYR A 53 -5.14 4.03 -2.65
N LEU A 54 -4.07 4.81 -2.70
CA LEU A 54 -4.12 6.29 -2.78
C LEU A 54 -3.93 6.82 -4.21
N GLY A 55 -3.78 5.91 -5.18
CA GLY A 55 -3.44 6.21 -6.57
C GLY A 55 -2.45 5.20 -7.15
N GLU A 56 -2.34 5.15 -8.47
CA GLU A 56 -1.48 4.22 -9.19
C GLU A 56 0.01 4.48 -8.92
N ARG A 57 0.43 5.75 -8.94
CA ARG A 57 1.85 6.16 -8.90
C ARG A 57 2.24 6.82 -7.59
N VAL A 58 1.98 6.14 -6.47
CA VAL A 58 2.42 6.60 -5.14
C VAL A 58 3.94 6.47 -5.02
N LYS A 59 4.62 7.61 -4.86
CA LYS A 59 6.10 7.71 -4.84
C LYS A 59 6.69 7.93 -3.45
N TYR A 60 5.85 8.25 -2.47
CA TYR A 60 6.25 8.53 -1.11
C TYR A 60 5.73 7.41 -0.22
N LEU A 61 6.56 7.01 0.73
CA LEU A 61 6.13 6.23 1.88
C LEU A 61 6.35 7.07 3.13
N ARG A 62 5.54 6.83 4.17
CA ARG A 62 5.88 7.24 5.52
C ARG A 62 7.00 6.34 6.06
N ARG A 63 7.76 6.84 7.03
CA ARG A 63 8.95 6.17 7.58
C ARG A 63 8.68 4.76 8.13
N ASP A 64 7.48 4.54 8.64
CA ASP A 64 7.03 3.30 9.29
C ASP A 64 6.25 2.36 8.34
N GLU A 65 6.06 2.75 7.08
CA GLU A 65 5.40 1.89 6.10
C GLU A 65 6.32 0.77 5.60
N ARG A 66 5.74 -0.40 5.34
CA ARG A 66 6.44 -1.61 4.90
C ARG A 66 6.01 -1.96 3.49
N LEU A 67 6.86 -1.67 2.50
CA LEU A 67 6.54 -1.92 1.08
C LEU A 67 6.22 -3.39 0.80
N GLY A 68 6.95 -4.32 1.43
CA GLY A 68 6.74 -5.76 1.25
C GLY A 68 5.34 -6.22 1.64
N GLU A 69 4.89 -5.78 2.81
CA GLU A 69 3.55 -6.07 3.31
C GLU A 69 2.50 -5.41 2.41
N SER A 70 2.71 -4.16 2.00
CA SER A 70 1.83 -3.48 1.06
C SER A 70 1.69 -4.21 -0.27
N LEU A 71 2.79 -4.73 -0.85
CA LEU A 71 2.77 -5.53 -2.07
C LEU A 71 2.05 -6.87 -1.87
N ALA A 72 2.28 -7.56 -0.75
CA ALA A 72 1.59 -8.81 -0.43
C ALA A 72 0.07 -8.60 -0.25
N SER A 73 -0.31 -7.53 0.45
CA SER A 73 -1.70 -7.09 0.62
C SER A 73 -2.34 -6.74 -0.72
N LEU A 74 -1.67 -5.95 -1.55
CA LEU A 74 -2.15 -5.61 -2.89
C LEU A 74 -2.39 -6.85 -3.75
N ARG A 75 -1.45 -7.80 -3.80
CA ARG A 75 -1.59 -9.04 -4.59
C ARG A 75 -2.80 -9.86 -4.15
N ARG A 76 -2.97 -10.04 -2.83
CA ARG A 76 -4.09 -10.79 -2.27
C ARG A 76 -5.43 -10.12 -2.56
N VAL A 77 -5.52 -8.80 -2.41
CA VAL A 77 -6.76 -8.06 -2.66
C VAL A 77 -7.07 -7.99 -4.16
N ALA A 78 -6.07 -7.78 -5.01
CA ALA A 78 -6.23 -7.74 -6.47
C ALA A 78 -6.65 -9.10 -7.08
N ALA A 79 -6.54 -10.21 -6.34
CA ALA A 79 -7.04 -11.51 -6.76
C ALA A 79 -8.59 -11.63 -6.66
N LEU A 80 -9.26 -10.67 -6.01
CA LEU A 80 -10.72 -10.60 -5.94
C LEU A 80 -11.30 -9.89 -7.17
N PRO A 81 -12.53 -10.22 -7.59
CA PRO A 81 -13.22 -9.43 -8.60
C PRO A 81 -13.65 -8.09 -8.00
N ILE A 82 -13.06 -6.99 -8.52
CA ILE A 82 -13.29 -5.64 -8.01
C ILE A 82 -13.72 -4.74 -9.16
N ARG A 83 -15.01 -4.42 -9.19
CA ARG A 83 -15.56 -3.46 -10.15
C ARG A 83 -15.26 -2.05 -9.70
N ARG A 84 -15.61 -1.68 -8.45
CA ARG A 84 -15.45 -0.30 -7.95
C ARG A 84 -14.59 -0.24 -6.70
N LEU A 85 -13.70 0.75 -6.65
CA LEU A 85 -12.82 1.01 -5.52
C LEU A 85 -13.13 2.39 -4.91
N PHE A 86 -13.13 2.45 -3.58
CA PHE A 86 -13.29 3.66 -2.78
C PHE A 86 -12.06 3.83 -1.89
N CYS A 87 -11.33 4.94 -2.03
CA CYS A 87 -10.13 5.19 -1.22
C CYS A 87 -10.35 6.26 -0.15
N SER A 88 -9.43 6.33 0.82
CA SER A 88 -9.45 7.28 1.94
C SER A 88 -9.39 8.75 1.52
N LEU A 89 -8.92 9.05 0.30
CA LEU A 89 -8.92 10.41 -0.27
C LEU A 89 -10.28 10.82 -0.85
N GLY A 90 -11.30 9.96 -0.77
CA GLY A 90 -12.66 10.23 -1.23
C GLY A 90 -12.87 10.01 -2.74
N ALA A 91 -11.89 9.46 -3.45
CA ALA A 91 -12.04 9.11 -4.86
C ALA A 91 -12.84 7.81 -5.02
N VAL A 92 -13.69 7.78 -6.04
CA VAL A 92 -14.42 6.60 -6.49
C VAL A 92 -13.86 6.20 -7.85
N ILE A 93 -13.37 4.97 -7.96
CA ILE A 93 -12.75 4.44 -9.16
C ILE A 93 -13.64 3.33 -9.72
N ASP A 94 -14.25 3.56 -10.88
CA ASP A 94 -15.21 2.63 -11.51
C ASP A 94 -14.56 1.39 -12.16
N ASP A 95 -13.23 1.38 -12.29
CA ASP A 95 -12.44 0.27 -12.81
C ASP A 95 -11.39 -0.13 -11.78
N GLY A 96 -11.88 -0.70 -10.67
CA GLY A 96 -11.07 -1.04 -9.50
C GLY A 96 -10.02 -2.11 -9.80
N GLN A 97 -10.37 -3.10 -10.64
CA GLN A 97 -9.46 -4.16 -11.06
C GLN A 97 -8.24 -3.58 -11.78
N ARG A 98 -8.45 -2.73 -12.79
CA ARG A 98 -7.35 -2.09 -13.52
C ARG A 98 -6.53 -1.18 -12.60
N ALA A 99 -7.18 -0.42 -11.73
CA ALA A 99 -6.51 0.50 -10.83
C ALA A 99 -5.54 -0.22 -9.88
N LEU A 100 -5.96 -1.31 -9.25
CA LEU A 100 -5.09 -2.10 -8.38
C LEU A 100 -3.97 -2.78 -9.16
N ALA A 101 -4.26 -3.34 -10.33
CA ALA A 101 -3.26 -3.95 -11.19
C ALA A 101 -2.19 -2.93 -11.63
N ALA A 102 -2.61 -1.72 -12.02
CA ALA A 102 -1.71 -0.63 -12.41
C ALA A 102 -0.84 -0.16 -11.24
N LYS A 103 -1.42 -0.03 -10.03
CA LYS A 103 -0.65 0.28 -8.82
C LYS A 103 0.39 -0.79 -8.52
N LEU A 104 -0.01 -2.06 -8.54
CA LEU A 104 0.88 -3.19 -8.28
C LEU A 104 2.03 -3.22 -9.28
N ALA A 105 1.72 -3.15 -10.58
CA ALA A 105 2.70 -3.14 -11.65
C ALA A 105 3.68 -1.96 -11.53
N TYR A 106 3.19 -0.78 -11.14
CA TYR A 106 4.05 0.38 -10.92
C TYR A 106 5.05 0.16 -9.78
N TRP A 107 4.62 -0.39 -8.64
CA TRP A 107 5.54 -0.65 -7.53
C TRP A 107 6.51 -1.80 -7.82
N GLU A 108 6.08 -2.82 -8.56
CA GLU A 108 6.97 -3.89 -9.03
C GLU A 108 8.03 -3.34 -10.00
N ASP A 109 7.66 -2.46 -10.93
CA ASP A 109 8.61 -1.74 -11.81
C ASP A 109 9.62 -0.91 -11.01
N VAL A 110 9.15 -0.15 -10.02
CA VAL A 110 10.02 0.63 -9.13
C VAL A 110 11.02 -0.29 -8.41
N CYS A 111 10.55 -1.42 -7.88
CA CYS A 111 11.42 -2.39 -7.21
C CYS A 111 12.48 -2.94 -8.16
N ALA A 112 12.08 -3.37 -9.37
CA ALA A 112 12.99 -3.90 -10.38
C ALA A 112 14.07 -2.87 -10.76
N ARG A 113 13.68 -1.62 -11.03
CA ARG A 113 14.60 -0.53 -11.38
C ARG A 113 15.52 -0.16 -10.23
N VAL A 114 15.05 -0.18 -8.99
CA VAL A 114 15.88 0.03 -7.80
C VAL A 114 16.95 -1.06 -7.69
N GLN A 115 16.55 -2.32 -7.85
CA GLN A 115 17.43 -3.48 -7.74
C GLN A 115 18.48 -3.51 -8.86
N GLU A 116 18.10 -3.20 -10.09
CA GLU A 116 19.01 -3.08 -11.23
C GLU A 116 20.14 -2.07 -10.95
N ARG A 117 19.78 -0.88 -10.44
CA ARG A 117 20.77 0.17 -10.14
C ARG A 117 21.63 -0.14 -8.92
N ALA A 118 21.07 -0.83 -7.93
CA ALA A 118 21.82 -1.32 -6.79
C ALA A 118 22.88 -2.34 -7.23
N ALA A 119 22.51 -3.28 -8.12
CA ALA A 119 23.45 -4.22 -8.73
C ALA A 119 24.55 -3.53 -9.54
N ALA A 120 24.26 -2.36 -10.12
CA ALA A 120 25.24 -1.49 -10.77
C ALA A 120 26.08 -0.63 -9.80
N GLY A 121 25.99 -0.86 -8.48
CA GLY A 121 26.79 -0.18 -7.46
C GLY A 121 26.37 1.25 -7.13
N ARG A 122 25.16 1.68 -7.52
CA ARG A 122 24.65 3.02 -7.21
C ARG A 122 24.25 3.14 -5.74
N SER A 123 24.48 4.31 -5.14
CA SER A 123 24.03 4.58 -3.76
C SER A 123 22.49 4.75 -3.72
N PRO A 124 21.82 4.48 -2.58
CA PRO A 124 20.38 4.66 -2.44
C PRO A 124 19.87 6.05 -2.88
N GLU A 125 20.62 7.11 -2.62
CA GLU A 125 20.26 8.49 -2.98
C GLU A 125 20.33 8.73 -4.49
N GLN A 126 21.32 8.14 -5.16
CA GLN A 126 21.48 8.16 -6.61
C GLN A 126 20.33 7.39 -7.26
N ILE A 127 20.04 6.18 -6.75
CA ILE A 127 18.93 5.35 -7.21
C ILE A 127 17.62 6.12 -7.10
N ARG A 128 17.32 6.73 -5.95
CA ARG A 128 16.11 7.57 -5.79
C ARG A 128 16.05 8.66 -6.85
N ARG A 129 17.14 9.42 -7.05
CA ARG A 129 17.16 10.51 -8.04
C ARG A 129 16.86 10.02 -9.45
N GLU A 130 17.40 8.86 -9.83
CA GLU A 130 17.20 8.28 -11.16
C GLU A 130 15.82 7.60 -11.34
N VAL A 131 15.28 6.97 -10.29
CA VAL A 131 14.04 6.18 -10.39
C VAL A 131 12.79 7.02 -10.09
N LEU A 132 12.85 7.85 -9.05
CA LEU A 132 11.72 8.60 -8.48
C LEU A 132 11.91 10.13 -8.55
N GLY A 133 13.09 10.59 -8.94
CA GLY A 133 13.48 12.01 -8.97
C GLY A 133 14.02 12.50 -7.62
N ALA A 134 14.30 13.81 -7.55
CA ALA A 134 14.65 14.45 -6.29
C ALA A 134 13.51 14.35 -5.26
N GLU A 135 13.85 14.49 -3.97
CA GLU A 135 12.84 14.68 -2.93
C GLU A 135 11.98 15.91 -3.24
N GLY A 136 10.69 15.81 -2.94
CA GLY A 136 9.74 16.87 -3.20
C GLY A 136 9.24 17.55 -1.93
N PHE A 137 8.34 18.51 -2.14
CA PHE A 137 7.72 19.32 -1.09
C PHE A 137 7.14 18.51 0.08
N MET A 138 6.57 17.33 -0.21
CA MET A 138 6.00 16.43 0.80
C MET A 138 6.98 16.09 1.93
N ARG A 139 8.25 15.82 1.60
CA ARG A 139 9.27 15.52 2.60
C ARG A 139 9.53 16.69 3.54
N TRP A 140 9.44 17.92 3.04
CA TRP A 140 9.70 19.10 3.84
C TRP A 140 8.52 19.44 4.76
N VAL A 141 7.29 19.49 4.22
CA VAL A 141 6.10 19.83 5.03
C VAL A 141 5.78 18.81 6.09
N SER A 142 6.17 17.54 5.88
CA SER A 142 6.00 16.49 6.87
C SER A 142 7.14 16.39 7.88
N GLY A 143 8.11 17.33 7.87
CA GLY A 143 9.30 17.24 8.73
C GLY A 143 10.16 15.98 8.48
N GLY A 144 10.08 15.41 7.27
CA GLY A 144 10.78 14.18 6.90
C GLY A 144 10.05 12.87 7.21
N ASP A 145 8.79 12.94 7.65
CA ASP A 145 7.98 11.74 7.88
C ASP A 145 7.63 10.97 6.60
N PHE A 146 7.36 11.68 5.50
CA PHE A 146 7.19 11.11 4.16
C PHE A 146 8.43 11.34 3.30
N ALA A 147 8.93 10.33 2.60
CA ALA A 147 10.04 10.50 1.67
C ALA A 147 9.97 9.50 0.51
N LYS A 148 10.50 9.90 -0.65
CA LYS A 148 10.74 8.95 -1.75
C LYS A 148 11.88 8.00 -1.40
N GLN A 149 12.83 8.46 -0.59
CA GLN A 149 13.94 7.64 -0.12
C GLN A 149 13.44 6.35 0.57
N TYR A 150 12.39 6.43 1.39
CA TYR A 150 11.86 5.25 2.08
C TYR A 150 11.33 4.17 1.14
N LEU A 151 10.76 4.56 -0.01
CA LEU A 151 10.36 3.61 -1.06
C LEU A 151 11.56 2.87 -1.65
N VAL A 152 12.67 3.59 -1.89
CA VAL A 152 13.92 2.97 -2.38
C VAL A 152 14.53 2.06 -1.32
N ASP A 153 14.60 2.52 -0.07
CA ASP A 153 15.20 1.76 1.02
C ASP A 153 14.44 0.46 1.29
N GLU A 154 13.11 0.51 1.30
CA GLU A 154 12.27 -0.70 1.41
C GLU A 154 12.42 -1.62 0.19
N ALA A 155 12.50 -1.08 -1.03
CA ALA A 155 12.74 -1.89 -2.23
C ALA A 155 14.11 -2.60 -2.22
N LEU A 156 15.15 -1.94 -1.70
CA LEU A 156 16.46 -2.55 -1.46
C LEU A 156 16.40 -3.63 -0.38
N ARG A 157 15.67 -3.38 0.72
CA ARG A 157 15.46 -4.35 1.79
C ARG A 157 14.76 -5.61 1.29
N LEU A 158 13.77 -5.49 0.42
CA LEU A 158 13.08 -6.63 -0.19
C LEU A 158 14.02 -7.52 -1.01
N ALA A 159 15.02 -6.94 -1.67
CA ALA A 159 16.00 -7.71 -2.44
C ALA A 159 17.00 -8.44 -1.54
N ALA A 160 17.35 -7.85 -0.40
CA ALA A 160 18.28 -8.42 0.57
C ALA A 160 17.63 -9.46 1.50
N ALA A 161 16.30 -9.43 1.64
CA ALA A 161 15.58 -10.44 2.41
C ALA A 161 15.81 -11.82 1.78
N PRO A 162 16.18 -12.85 2.57
CA PRO A 162 16.22 -14.21 2.05
C PRO A 162 14.84 -14.52 1.47
N ARG A 163 14.79 -15.04 0.24
CA ARG A 163 13.55 -15.52 -0.35
C ARG A 163 13.03 -16.61 0.58
N GLY A 164 12.06 -16.26 1.41
CA GLY A 164 11.45 -17.18 2.36
C GLY A 164 11.01 -18.42 1.60
N ASP A 165 11.46 -19.58 2.06
CA ASP A 165 11.06 -20.87 1.53
C ASP A 165 9.54 -20.92 1.49
N ALA A 166 8.97 -21.08 0.30
CA ALA A 166 7.55 -21.33 0.12
C ALA A 166 7.26 -22.76 0.60
N ARG A 167 7.31 -23.00 1.91
CA ARG A 167 6.89 -24.24 2.54
C ARG A 167 6.23 -23.93 3.87
N GLY A 168 4.93 -24.24 3.94
CA GLY A 168 4.23 -24.49 5.20
C GLY A 168 3.17 -23.46 5.59
N ALA A 169 2.11 -23.35 4.80
CA ALA A 169 0.78 -23.20 5.39
C ALA A 169 0.14 -24.59 5.30
N VAL A 170 0.09 -25.28 6.44
CA VAL A 170 -0.81 -26.42 6.69
C VAL A 170 -1.91 -25.87 7.58
#